data_AF-A0A2I0TUV3-F1
#
_entry.id   AF-A0A2I0TUV3-F1
#
_cell.length_a   1.000
_cell.length_b   1.000
_cell.length_c   1.000
_cell.angle_alpha   90.00
_cell.angle_beta   90.00
_cell.angle_gamma   90.00
#
_symmetry.space_group_name_H-M   'P 1'
#
loop_
_entity.id
_entity.type
_entity.pdbx_description
1 polymer ?
#
loop_
_entity_poly.entity_id
_entity_poly.type
_entity_poly.pdbx_seq_one_letter_code
_entity_poly.pdbx_strand_id
1 'polypeptide(L)'
;MHCFSAAASTPARQIYHGKIKSKSSEPLLVGRNPRVEFVGSTTGKDNNISIVLKNVDFSDAGKYTCHVKNPKEKNAQHNATIFLTVVQKMVETDNTLTLIIVSVVGGVIGLLVLFMLIKRVVLFIIKKIQDGKKECLVSSSGNDNTENGLAGSKAEQKAPAKA
;
A
#
# COMPACT_ATOMS: atom_id res chain seq x y z
N MET A 1 28.12 25.57 -34.17
CA MET A 1 28.78 24.74 -33.15
C MET A 1 28.44 25.33 -31.78
N HIS A 2 27.26 25.05 -31.25
CA HIS A 2 26.90 25.37 -29.87
C HIS A 2 27.46 24.28 -28.97
N CYS A 3 28.15 24.63 -27.91
CA CYS A 3 28.61 23.67 -26.91
C CYS A 3 27.62 23.69 -25.75
N PHE A 4 27.16 22.53 -25.30
CA PHE A 4 26.38 22.43 -24.07
C PHE A 4 26.98 21.41 -23.12
N SER A 5 26.87 21.70 -21.84
CA SER A 5 27.40 20.88 -20.76
C SER A 5 26.41 20.84 -19.61
N ALA A 6 26.27 19.69 -18.97
CA ALA A 6 25.58 19.56 -17.70
C ALA A 6 26.60 19.19 -16.63
N ALA A 7 26.57 19.85 -15.48
CA ALA A 7 27.46 19.56 -14.36
C ALA A 7 26.70 19.47 -13.03
N ALA A 8 27.12 18.53 -12.18
CA ALA A 8 26.69 18.45 -10.78
C ALA A 8 27.48 19.45 -9.93
N SER A 9 26.85 20.11 -8.95
CA SER A 9 27.41 21.29 -8.28
C SER A 9 28.66 21.05 -7.43
N THR A 10 29.00 19.83 -7.03
CA THR A 10 30.10 19.62 -6.06
C THR A 10 30.75 18.23 -6.12
N PRO A 11 32.08 18.17 -6.36
CA PRO A 11 32.84 19.13 -7.17
C PRO A 11 32.22 19.18 -8.58
N ALA A 12 32.36 20.31 -9.29
CA ALA A 12 31.76 20.57 -10.61
C ALA A 12 32.12 19.49 -11.64
N ARG A 13 31.43 18.36 -11.61
CA ARG A 13 31.71 17.20 -12.45
C ARG A 13 30.80 17.30 -13.64
N GLN A 14 31.39 17.53 -14.80
CA GLN A 14 30.67 17.48 -16.07
C GLN A 14 30.14 16.06 -16.28
N ILE A 15 28.82 15.92 -16.33
CA ILE A 15 28.12 14.64 -16.53
C ILE A 15 27.68 14.44 -17.99
N TYR A 16 27.62 15.52 -18.77
CA TYR A 16 27.31 15.48 -20.19
C TYR A 16 28.02 16.63 -20.91
N HIS A 17 28.55 16.38 -22.10
CA HIS A 17 29.10 17.40 -23.00
C HIS A 17 28.78 17.06 -24.45
N GLY A 18 28.12 17.98 -25.14
CA GLY A 18 27.75 17.84 -26.54
C GLY A 18 28.05 19.09 -27.37
N LYS A 19 28.16 18.90 -28.68
CA LYS A 19 28.36 19.99 -29.65
C LYS A 19 27.34 19.91 -30.78
N ILE A 20 26.59 20.99 -30.98
CA ILE A 20 25.54 21.10 -32.01
C ILE A 20 26.08 21.90 -33.19
N LYS A 21 26.22 21.29 -34.36
CA LYS A 21 26.83 21.97 -35.53
C LYS A 21 25.93 23.11 -36.03
N SER A 22 24.64 22.82 -36.24
CA SER A 22 23.58 23.73 -36.71
C SER A 22 22.26 23.47 -35.99
N LYS A 23 21.27 24.37 -36.17
CA LYS A 23 19.88 24.18 -35.67
C LYS A 23 19.13 23.01 -36.34
N SER A 24 19.76 22.33 -37.29
CA SER A 24 19.20 21.21 -38.05
C SER A 24 19.99 19.91 -37.85
N SER A 25 20.94 19.90 -36.90
CA SER A 25 21.75 18.72 -36.58
C SER A 25 21.54 18.33 -35.12
N GLU A 26 21.52 17.03 -34.84
CA GLU A 26 21.57 16.54 -33.47
C GLU A 26 22.95 16.78 -32.82
N PRO A 27 23.04 16.76 -31.48
CA PRO A 27 24.30 16.89 -30.77
C PRO A 27 25.30 15.79 -31.11
N LEU A 28 26.52 16.20 -31.45
CA LEU A 28 27.67 15.31 -31.39
C LEU A 28 28.08 15.13 -29.93
N LEU A 29 28.04 13.89 -29.44
CA LEU A 29 28.52 13.53 -28.12
C LEU A 29 30.05 13.69 -28.04
N VAL A 30 30.54 14.44 -27.06
CA VAL A 30 31.98 14.61 -26.79
C VAL A 30 32.40 13.81 -25.57
N GLY A 31 31.58 13.81 -24.52
CA GLY A 31 31.87 13.08 -23.29
C GLY A 31 30.65 13.02 -22.38
N ARG A 32 30.49 11.92 -21.65
CA ARG A 32 29.30 11.67 -20.84
C ARG A 32 29.57 10.69 -19.71
N ASN A 33 28.87 10.86 -18.60
CA ASN A 33 28.74 9.84 -17.58
C ASN A 33 27.96 8.63 -18.14
N PRO A 34 28.38 7.38 -17.93
CA PRO A 34 27.67 6.21 -18.43
C PRO A 34 26.18 6.15 -18.03
N ARG A 35 25.84 6.66 -16.84
CA ARG A 35 24.46 6.71 -16.32
C ARG A 35 23.59 7.79 -16.98
N VAL A 36 24.18 8.77 -17.66
CA VAL A 36 23.43 9.85 -18.32
C VAL A 36 23.12 9.43 -19.76
N GLU A 37 22.00 9.86 -20.33
CA GLU A 37 21.65 9.65 -21.73
C GLU A 37 21.02 10.92 -22.31
N PHE A 38 21.29 11.24 -23.57
CA PHE A 38 20.61 12.31 -24.27
C PHE A 38 19.31 11.79 -24.88
N VAL A 39 18.19 12.42 -24.56
CA VAL A 39 16.85 12.03 -25.05
C VAL A 39 16.12 13.17 -25.76
N GLY A 40 16.73 14.36 -25.78
CA GLY A 40 16.21 15.52 -26.47
C GLY A 40 16.37 15.43 -28.00
N SER A 41 15.98 16.51 -28.67
CA SER A 41 16.23 16.71 -30.09
C SER A 41 16.43 18.19 -30.39
N THR A 42 17.50 18.51 -31.10
CA THR A 42 17.83 19.90 -31.47
C THR A 42 17.45 20.25 -32.91
N THR A 43 16.75 19.36 -33.61
CA THR A 43 16.34 19.52 -35.01
C THR A 43 14.90 20.04 -35.18
N GLY A 44 14.14 20.13 -34.07
CA GLY A 44 12.77 20.66 -34.03
C GLY A 44 12.66 22.13 -33.60
N LYS A 45 11.43 22.61 -33.41
CA LYS A 45 11.14 24.01 -33.03
C LYS A 45 11.66 24.38 -31.63
N ASP A 46 11.71 23.41 -30.72
CA ASP A 46 11.87 23.68 -29.28
C ASP A 46 13.31 23.51 -28.75
N ASN A 47 14.28 23.17 -29.61
CA ASN A 47 15.69 22.94 -29.25
C ASN A 47 15.85 22.16 -27.92
N ASN A 48 15.19 21.00 -27.83
CA ASN A 48 15.12 20.21 -26.62
C ASN A 48 16.49 19.57 -26.34
N ILE A 49 17.14 19.99 -25.25
CA ILE A 49 18.43 19.47 -24.80
C ILE A 49 18.35 18.58 -23.56
N SER A 50 17.20 17.94 -23.33
CA SER A 50 16.96 17.09 -22.16
C SER A 50 17.88 15.86 -22.13
N ILE A 51 18.29 15.53 -20.92
CA ILE A 51 19.07 14.34 -20.57
C ILE A 51 18.36 13.53 -19.49
N VAL A 52 18.62 12.24 -19.44
CA VAL A 52 18.11 11.32 -18.42
C VAL A 52 19.28 10.78 -17.62
N LEU A 53 19.21 10.85 -16.28
CA LEU A 53 20.12 10.17 -15.37
C LEU A 53 19.47 8.84 -14.92
N LYS A 54 20.09 7.71 -15.28
CA LYS A 54 19.64 6.36 -14.92
C LYS A 54 20.21 5.95 -13.56
N ASN A 55 19.50 5.05 -12.87
CA ASN A 55 19.89 4.48 -11.58
C ASN A 55 20.24 5.59 -10.57
N VAL A 56 19.27 6.49 -10.36
CA VAL A 56 19.38 7.63 -9.44
C VAL A 56 19.41 7.12 -8.00
N ASP A 57 20.36 7.62 -7.22
CA ASP A 57 20.49 7.38 -5.79
C ASP A 57 20.43 8.69 -5.00
N PHE A 58 20.26 8.63 -3.68
CA PHE A 58 20.23 9.81 -2.81
C PHE A 58 21.50 10.67 -2.92
N SER A 59 22.65 10.07 -3.24
CA SER A 59 23.89 10.83 -3.46
C SER A 59 23.87 11.71 -4.72
N ASP A 60 22.95 11.45 -5.65
CA ASP A 60 22.78 12.25 -6.86
C ASP A 60 21.98 13.54 -6.59
N ALA A 61 21.35 13.67 -5.43
CA ALA A 61 20.58 14.86 -5.06
C ALA A 61 21.49 16.10 -5.00
N GLY A 62 20.96 17.23 -5.46
CA GLY A 62 21.70 18.49 -5.45
C GLY A 62 21.44 19.36 -6.66
N LYS A 63 22.31 20.35 -6.86
CA LYS A 63 22.16 21.38 -7.88
C LYS A 63 22.83 20.93 -9.19
N TYR A 64 22.09 21.01 -10.30
CA TYR A 64 22.58 20.69 -11.63
C TYR A 64 22.51 21.92 -12.51
N THR A 65 23.61 22.27 -13.15
CA THR A 65 23.70 23.44 -14.03
C THR A 65 23.93 22.99 -15.47
N CYS A 66 23.04 23.41 -16.35
CA CYS A 66 23.24 23.37 -17.80
C CYS A 66 23.96 24.63 -18.23
N HIS A 67 25.08 24.48 -18.93
CA HIS A 67 25.90 25.54 -19.49
C HIS A 67 25.85 25.46 -21.00
N VAL A 68 25.35 26.50 -21.66
CA VAL A 68 25.29 26.61 -23.13
C VAL A 68 26.18 27.75 -23.59
N LYS A 69 27.08 27.47 -24.53
CA LYS A 69 27.96 28.47 -25.15
C LYS A 69 27.70 28.50 -26.65
N ASN A 70 27.45 29.70 -27.18
CA ASN A 70 27.32 29.96 -28.61
C ASN A 70 28.49 30.80 -29.15
N PRO A 71 29.54 30.16 -29.71
CA PRO A 71 30.64 30.85 -30.36
C PRO A 71 30.23 31.76 -31.53
N LYS A 72 29.11 31.47 -32.21
CA LYS A 72 28.64 32.28 -33.36
C LYS A 72 28.04 33.62 -32.94
N GLU A 73 27.60 33.74 -31.68
CA GLU A 73 27.05 34.97 -31.11
C GLU A 73 28.04 35.54 -30.08
N LYS A 74 29.26 35.87 -30.53
CA LYS A 74 30.32 36.46 -29.68
C LYS A 74 30.58 35.67 -28.38
N ASN A 75 30.53 34.34 -28.44
CA ASN A 75 30.67 33.46 -27.27
C ASN A 75 29.61 33.73 -26.18
N ALA A 76 28.38 34.11 -26.55
CA ALA A 76 27.27 34.21 -25.61
C ALA A 76 27.11 32.93 -24.78
N GLN A 77 26.85 33.10 -23.48
CA GLN A 77 26.72 32.02 -22.53
C GLN A 77 25.39 32.13 -21.79
N HIS A 78 24.70 31.00 -21.68
CA HIS A 78 23.47 30.88 -20.91
C HIS A 78 23.58 29.70 -19.96
N ASN A 79 23.17 29.92 -18.72
CA ASN A 79 23.17 28.89 -17.71
C ASN A 79 21.76 28.72 -17.17
N ALA A 80 21.31 27.48 -17.03
CA ALA A 80 20.06 27.13 -16.36
C ALA A 80 20.39 26.17 -15.22
N THR A 81 19.85 26.43 -14.03
CA THR A 81 20.11 25.59 -12.87
C THR A 81 18.82 25.01 -12.32
N ILE A 82 18.84 23.70 -12.04
CA ILE A 82 17.76 22.97 -11.38
C ILE A 82 18.27 22.28 -10.11
N PHE A 83 17.37 21.97 -9.19
CA PHE A 83 17.68 21.18 -7.99
C PHE A 83 17.02 19.81 -8.11
N LEU A 84 17.81 18.74 -8.08
CA LEU A 84 17.35 17.37 -8.09
C LEU A 84 17.14 16.92 -6.65
N THR A 85 15.88 16.66 -6.29
CA THR A 85 15.52 16.01 -5.03
C THR A 85 15.22 14.54 -5.30
N VAL A 86 15.85 13.65 -4.54
CA VAL A 86 15.63 12.20 -4.62
C VAL A 86 14.81 11.78 -3.42
N VAL A 87 13.65 11.15 -3.66
CA VAL A 87 12.72 10.69 -2.63
C VAL A 87 12.53 9.19 -2.72
N GLN A 88 12.18 8.54 -1.60
CA GLN A 88 11.82 7.13 -1.61
C GLN A 88 10.51 6.94 -2.39
N LYS A 89 10.49 5.94 -3.27
CA LYS A 89 9.26 5.49 -3.91
C LYS A 89 8.41 4.81 -2.84
N MET A 90 7.34 5.47 -2.39
CA MET A 90 6.31 4.80 -1.60
C MET A 90 5.67 3.76 -2.52
N VAL A 91 5.77 2.48 -2.15
CA VAL A 91 4.93 1.44 -2.75
C VAL A 91 3.51 1.82 -2.38
N GLU A 92 2.61 1.93 -3.36
CA GLU A 92 1.20 2.18 -3.04
C GLU A 92 0.74 1.11 -2.06
N THR A 93 0.30 1.54 -0.88
CA THR A 93 -0.15 0.63 0.17
C THR A 93 -1.25 -0.24 -0.40
N ASP A 94 -1.03 -1.55 -0.37
CA ASP A 94 -1.89 -2.54 -1.00
C ASP A 94 -3.35 -2.37 -0.54
N ASN A 95 -4.23 -1.99 -1.47
CA ASN A 95 -5.69 -2.03 -1.27
C ASN A 95 -6.16 -3.42 -0.81
N THR A 96 -5.36 -4.46 -1.08
CA THR A 96 -5.48 -5.82 -0.56
C THR A 96 -5.51 -5.87 0.96
N LEU A 97 -4.66 -5.09 1.64
CA LEU A 97 -4.58 -5.07 3.11
C LEU A 97 -5.87 -4.50 3.70
N THR A 98 -6.38 -3.43 3.11
CA THR A 98 -7.69 -2.86 3.44
C THR A 98 -8.84 -3.84 3.17
N LEU A 99 -8.82 -4.53 2.02
CA LEU A 99 -9.81 -5.56 1.67
C LEU A 99 -9.83 -6.73 2.65
N ILE A 100 -8.65 -7.21 3.07
CA ILE A 100 -8.53 -8.29 4.06
C ILE A 100 -9.19 -7.86 5.38
N ILE A 101 -8.89 -6.65 5.87
CA ILE A 101 -9.46 -6.15 7.13
C ILE A 101 -10.99 -6.05 7.03
N VAL A 102 -11.52 -5.48 5.96
CA VAL A 102 -12.98 -5.34 5.75
C VAL A 102 -13.66 -6.72 5.67
N SER A 103 -13.04 -7.69 4.99
CA SER A 103 -13.61 -9.03 4.83
C SER A 103 -13.71 -9.79 6.15
N VAL A 104 -12.69 -9.70 7.02
CA VAL A 104 -12.68 -10.38 8.32
C VAL A 104 -13.75 -9.80 9.24
N VAL A 105 -13.81 -8.47 9.35
CA VAL A 105 -14.80 -7.80 10.22
C VAL A 105 -16.23 -8.08 9.72
N GLY A 106 -16.47 -7.94 8.41
CA GLY A 106 -17.77 -8.24 7.81
C GLY A 106 -18.18 -9.70 7.97
N GLY A 107 -17.23 -10.63 7.80
CA GLY A 107 -17.47 -12.06 7.97
C GLY A 107 -17.88 -12.44 9.39
N VAL A 108 -17.20 -11.92 10.41
CA VAL A 108 -17.53 -12.21 11.82
C VAL A 108 -18.94 -11.70 12.16
N ILE A 109 -19.26 -10.46 11.77
CA ILE A 109 -20.58 -9.87 12.02
C ILE A 109 -21.66 -10.68 11.28
N GLY A 110 -21.43 -10.99 10.01
CA GLY A 110 -22.36 -11.78 9.21
C GLY A 110 -22.61 -13.17 9.78
N LEU A 111 -21.56 -13.85 10.25
CA LEU A 111 -21.64 -15.17 10.89
C LEU A 111 -22.47 -15.11 12.18
N LEU A 112 -22.25 -14.09 13.03
CA LEU A 112 -23.01 -13.92 14.27
C LEU A 112 -24.50 -13.71 14.01
N VAL A 113 -24.85 -12.86 13.04
CA VAL A 113 -26.25 -12.63 12.64
C VAL A 113 -26.87 -13.91 12.09
N LEU A 114 -26.17 -14.61 11.20
CA LEU A 114 -26.65 -15.87 10.62
C LEU A 114 -26.91 -16.93 11.70
N PHE A 115 -25.98 -17.07 12.65
CA PHE A 115 -26.13 -18.00 13.77
C PHE A 115 -27.34 -17.67 14.65
N MET A 116 -27.60 -16.38 14.92
CA MET A 116 -28.78 -15.94 15.67
C MET A 116 -30.09 -16.26 14.93
N LEU A 117 -30.12 -16.09 13.60
CA LEU A 117 -31.27 -16.44 12.78
C LEU A 117 -31.54 -17.95 12.77
N ILE A 118 -30.50 -18.76 12.58
CA ILE A 118 -30.61 -20.24 12.61
C ILE A 118 -31.12 -20.70 13.97
N LYS A 119 -30.53 -20.20 15.07
CA LYS A 119 -31.01 -20.51 16.43
C LYS A 119 -32.48 -20.16 16.61
N ARG A 120 -32.90 -18.98 16.15
CA ARG A 120 -34.31 -18.54 16.26
C ARG A 120 -35.26 -19.46 15.51
N VAL A 121 -34.89 -19.88 14.30
CA VAL A 121 -35.69 -20.82 13.49
C VAL A 121 -35.74 -22.20 14.15
N VAL A 122 -34.61 -22.74 14.60
CA VAL A 122 -34.55 -24.04 15.27
C VAL A 122 -35.40 -24.04 16.55
N LEU A 123 -35.28 -23.00 17.39
CA LEU A 123 -36.10 -22.85 18.59
C LEU A 123 -37.60 -22.76 18.26
N PHE A 124 -37.95 -22.07 17.18
CA PHE A 124 -39.34 -21.96 16.71
C PHE A 124 -39.90 -23.33 16.28
N ILE A 125 -39.14 -24.11 15.51
CA ILE A 125 -39.53 -25.46 15.08
C ILE A 125 -39.66 -26.42 16.28
N ILE A 126 -38.69 -26.42 17.21
CA ILE A 126 -38.75 -27.26 18.42
C ILE A 126 -39.97 -26.90 19.27
N LYS A 127 -40.25 -25.60 19.47
CA LYS A 127 -41.41 -25.14 20.24
C LYS A 127 -42.73 -25.59 19.58
N LYS A 128 -42.85 -25.47 18.25
CA LYS A 128 -43.99 -25.98 17.48
C LYS A 128 -44.20 -27.50 17.63
N ILE A 129 -43.13 -28.29 17.57
CA ILE A 129 -43.20 -29.75 17.75
C ILE A 129 -43.59 -30.11 19.19
N GLN A 130 -43.03 -29.41 20.18
CA GLN A 130 -43.39 -29.63 21.58
C GLN A 130 -44.85 -29.29 21.84
N ASP A 131 -45.36 -28.17 21.33
CA ASP A 131 -46.76 -27.76 21.49
C ASP A 131 -47.73 -28.77 20.86
N GLY A 132 -47.40 -29.36 19.70
CA GLY A 132 -48.18 -30.46 19.11
C GLY A 132 -48.08 -31.80 19.86
N LYS A 133 -46.98 -32.04 20.60
CA LYS A 133 -46.80 -33.28 21.39
C LYS A 133 -47.56 -33.27 22.71
N LYS A 134 -47.91 -32.09 23.26
CA LYS A 134 -48.66 -31.95 24.53
C LYS A 134 -50.12 -32.39 24.41
N GLU A 135 -50.67 -32.40 23.20
CA GLU A 135 -52.05 -32.82 22.94
C GLU A 135 -52.19 -34.34 22.73
N CYS A 136 -51.08 -35.09 22.64
CA CYS A 136 -51.07 -36.56 22.50
C CYS A 136 -50.60 -37.32 23.75
N LEU A 137 -50.19 -36.64 24.82
CA LEU A 137 -49.72 -37.27 26.07
C LEU A 137 -50.70 -37.11 27.23
N VAL A 138 -52.00 -37.12 26.95
CA VAL A 138 -53.04 -37.43 27.95
C VAL A 138 -53.74 -38.72 27.53
N SER A 139 -53.12 -39.86 27.83
CA SER A 139 -53.83 -41.11 28.12
C SER A 139 -52.89 -42.17 28.69
N SER A 140 -53.32 -42.74 29.83
CA SER A 140 -52.81 -43.92 30.55
C SER A 140 -51.47 -43.74 31.29
N SER A 141 -51.28 -44.08 32.56
CA SER A 141 -51.94 -44.98 33.53
C SER A 141 -51.57 -44.41 34.92
N GLY A 142 -52.46 -44.21 35.88
CA GLY A 142 -53.01 -45.30 36.68
C GLY A 142 -52.03 -45.74 37.78
N ASN A 143 -52.17 -45.13 38.96
CA ASN A 143 -52.05 -45.73 40.31
C ASN A 143 -50.76 -45.57 41.16
N ASP A 144 -51.03 -45.12 42.39
CA ASP A 144 -50.50 -45.54 43.71
C ASP A 144 -49.21 -44.95 44.35
N ASN A 145 -49.48 -44.05 45.31
CA ASN A 145 -48.87 -43.81 46.63
C ASN A 145 -47.61 -44.60 47.05
N THR A 146 -46.57 -43.85 47.46
CA THR A 146 -45.84 -44.16 48.70
C THR A 146 -45.39 -42.85 49.36
N GLU A 147 -45.68 -42.79 50.64
CA GLU A 147 -45.46 -41.72 51.60
C GLU A 147 -43.99 -41.55 52.03
N ASN A 148 -43.81 -40.55 52.89
CA ASN A 148 -42.71 -40.25 53.81
C ASN A 148 -41.67 -39.21 53.41
N GLY A 149 -41.75 -38.09 54.13
CA GLY A 149 -40.77 -37.01 54.14
C GLY A 149 -39.62 -37.26 55.11
N LEU A 150 -38.72 -36.29 55.18
CA LEU A 150 -38.24 -35.65 56.41
C LEU A 150 -37.14 -34.63 56.06
N ALA A 151 -37.23 -33.44 56.65
CA ALA A 151 -36.25 -32.37 56.56
C ALA A 151 -35.03 -32.65 57.45
N GLY A 152 -33.83 -32.21 57.02
CA GLY A 152 -32.63 -32.25 57.87
C GLY A 152 -31.43 -31.51 57.30
N SER A 153 -31.08 -30.38 57.92
CA SER A 153 -29.86 -29.56 57.74
C SER A 153 -28.55 -30.29 58.08
N LYS A 154 -27.44 -29.97 57.41
CA LYS A 154 -26.23 -29.31 58.01
C LYS A 154 -25.02 -29.19 57.06
N ALA A 155 -24.49 -27.95 57.03
CA ALA A 155 -23.09 -27.50 57.13
C ALA A 155 -21.89 -28.41 56.78
N GLU A 156 -21.09 -27.93 55.82
CA GLU A 156 -19.66 -27.54 55.89
C GLU A 156 -18.58 -28.46 56.51
N GLN A 157 -17.54 -28.74 55.71
CA GLN A 157 -16.07 -28.78 55.98
C GLN A 157 -15.40 -29.47 54.77
N LYS A 158 -14.17 -29.25 54.29
CA LYS A 158 -12.98 -28.45 54.65
C LYS A 158 -11.97 -28.68 53.49
N ALA A 159 -11.19 -27.66 53.12
CA ALA A 159 -10.13 -27.73 52.10
C ALA A 159 -8.96 -28.69 52.47
N PRO A 160 -8.00 -28.94 51.56
CA PRO A 160 -6.82 -28.06 51.55
C PRO A 160 -6.20 -27.77 50.16
N ALA A 161 -5.30 -26.77 50.20
CA ALA A 161 -4.52 -26.18 49.11
C ALA A 161 -3.13 -26.82 48.91
N LYS A 162 -2.50 -26.50 47.77
CA LYS A 162 -1.06 -26.26 47.51
C LYS A 162 -0.86 -26.28 45.98
N ALA A 163 0.06 -25.57 45.35
CA ALA A 163 1.02 -24.51 45.64
C ALA A 163 1.46 -24.00 44.27
#